data_AF-A0A8S1NRV3-F1
#
_entry.id   AF-A0A8S1NRV3-F1
#
_cell.length_a   1.000
_cell.length_b   1.000
_cell.length_c   1.000
_cell.angle_alpha   90.00
_cell.angle_beta   90.00
_cell.angle_gamma   90.00
#
_symmetry.space_group_name_H-M   'P 1'
#
loop_
_entity.id
_entity.type
_entity.pdbx_description
1 polymer ?
#
loop_
_entity_poly.entity_id
_entity_poly.type
_entity_poly.pdbx_seq_one_letter_code
_entity_poly.pdbx_strand_id
1 'polypeptide(L)'
;MSNQQKCNNCGAKDHLAKFCYERTKKVPSTIKLSIQSDKLNLKDKKEQKLQKKEEQIVVQISKQIPRSKYEEDKYIGQHTQIWGSYWNEVLGWGFACCYSNQKTQECLGEKGKRQSLTKEYSIKRQIEETPIAQQELKSGPLNLNELYRKSNLREGAPVDVIYNQNNATS
;
A
#
# COMPACT_ATOMS: atom_id res chain seq x y z
N MET A 1 38.74 -59.03 -38.28
CA MET A 1 37.60 -58.64 -37.43
C MET A 1 36.32 -59.15 -38.07
N SER A 2 35.68 -60.15 -37.47
CA SER A 2 34.51 -60.85 -38.05
C SER A 2 33.28 -59.94 -38.00
N ASN A 3 32.71 -59.62 -39.16
CA ASN A 3 31.51 -58.80 -39.27
C ASN A 3 30.27 -59.66 -38.94
N GLN A 4 29.88 -59.67 -37.66
CA GLN A 4 28.69 -60.38 -37.19
C GLN A 4 27.42 -59.69 -37.71
N GLN A 5 26.96 -60.07 -38.90
CA GLN A 5 25.68 -59.62 -39.44
C GLN A 5 24.53 -60.33 -38.71
N LYS A 6 23.77 -59.56 -37.92
CA LYS A 6 22.55 -60.04 -37.26
C LYS A 6 21.41 -60.26 -38.27
N CYS A 7 20.57 -61.24 -38.02
CA CYS A 7 19.36 -61.55 -38.77
C CYS A 7 18.38 -60.37 -38.72
N ASN A 8 17.97 -59.86 -39.89
CA ASN A 8 17.01 -58.75 -39.97
C ASN A 8 15.55 -59.15 -39.62
N ASN A 9 15.26 -60.45 -39.47
CA ASN A 9 13.91 -60.94 -39.11
C ASN A 9 13.75 -61.10 -37.59
N CYS A 10 14.63 -61.87 -36.92
CA CYS A 10 14.56 -62.13 -35.48
C CYS A 10 15.67 -61.47 -34.64
N GLY A 11 16.72 -60.92 -35.26
CA GLY A 11 17.82 -60.24 -34.56
C GLY A 11 18.96 -61.13 -34.08
N ALA A 12 18.86 -62.47 -34.21
CA ALA A 12 19.91 -63.41 -33.84
C ALA A 12 21.17 -63.26 -34.73
N LYS A 13 22.36 -63.52 -34.19
CA LYS A 13 23.63 -63.32 -34.90
C LYS A 13 24.14 -64.56 -35.64
N ASP A 14 23.45 -65.68 -35.48
CA ASP A 14 23.96 -67.01 -35.84
C ASP A 14 23.44 -67.51 -37.20
N HIS A 15 22.58 -66.72 -37.86
CA HIS A 15 22.04 -67.04 -39.19
C HIS A 15 21.66 -65.78 -39.97
N LEU A 16 21.64 -65.91 -41.30
CA LEU A 16 21.09 -64.89 -42.20
C LEU A 16 19.56 -64.98 -42.25
N ALA A 17 18.88 -63.86 -42.52
CA ALA A 17 17.41 -63.79 -42.53
C ALA A 17 16.73 -64.81 -43.45
N LYS A 18 17.40 -65.26 -44.52
CA LYS A 18 16.87 -66.26 -45.47
C LYS A 18 16.69 -67.66 -44.83
N PHE A 19 17.45 -67.95 -43.77
CA PHE A 19 17.42 -69.23 -43.04
C PHE A 19 16.78 -69.09 -41.66
N CYS A 20 16.07 -67.99 -41.40
CA CYS A 20 15.39 -67.76 -40.13
C CYS A 20 14.16 -68.67 -40.02
N TYR A 21 14.12 -69.50 -38.98
CA TYR A 21 12.99 -70.38 -38.70
C TYR A 21 11.76 -69.62 -38.14
N GLU A 22 11.90 -68.34 -37.77
CA GLU A 22 10.77 -67.50 -37.38
C GLU A 22 9.99 -66.99 -38.60
N ARG A 23 8.66 -67.07 -38.53
CA ARG A 23 7.76 -66.59 -39.59
C ARG A 23 7.97 -65.08 -39.82
N THR A 24 8.12 -64.66 -41.08
CA THR A 24 8.39 -63.25 -41.41
C THR A 24 7.26 -62.34 -40.91
N LYS A 25 7.61 -61.39 -40.03
CA LYS A 25 6.65 -60.40 -39.53
C LYS A 25 6.39 -59.38 -40.65
N LYS A 26 5.23 -59.48 -41.32
CA LYS A 26 4.77 -58.40 -42.20
C LYS A 26 4.39 -57.21 -41.32
N VAL A 27 5.20 -56.15 -41.33
CA VAL A 27 4.81 -54.88 -40.70
C VAL A 27 3.68 -54.30 -41.56
N PRO A 28 2.48 -54.04 -41.03
CA PRO A 28 1.42 -53.41 -41.81
C PRO A 28 1.87 -52.00 -42.21
N SER A 29 1.58 -51.60 -43.44
CA SER A 29 2.06 -50.36 -44.08
C SER A 29 1.48 -49.06 -43.50
N THR A 30 0.87 -49.10 -42.32
CA THR A 30 0.15 -47.97 -41.73
C THR A 30 0.44 -47.83 -40.26
N ILE A 31 1.69 -47.56 -39.91
CA ILE A 31 2.02 -46.88 -38.66
C ILE A 31 3.09 -45.82 -38.94
N LYS A 32 2.68 -44.64 -39.40
CA LYS A 32 3.48 -43.41 -39.30
C LYS A 32 3.44 -42.93 -37.85
N LEU A 33 4.26 -43.50 -36.99
CA LEU A 33 4.56 -42.96 -35.66
C LEU A 33 5.50 -41.76 -35.82
N SER A 34 4.97 -40.55 -36.08
CA SER A 34 5.75 -39.31 -35.88
C SER A 34 4.95 -37.99 -35.78
N ILE A 35 3.62 -37.99 -35.64
CA ILE A 35 2.83 -36.73 -35.69
C ILE A 35 2.41 -36.18 -34.30
N GLN A 36 2.67 -36.90 -33.21
CA GLN A 36 2.31 -36.43 -31.85
C GLN A 36 3.25 -35.35 -31.28
N SER A 37 4.53 -35.33 -31.66
CA SER A 37 5.53 -34.41 -31.09
C SER A 37 5.29 -32.95 -31.45
N ASP A 38 4.79 -32.69 -32.67
CA ASP A 38 4.68 -31.33 -33.20
C ASP A 38 3.48 -30.56 -32.60
N LYS A 39 2.41 -31.28 -32.23
CA LYS A 39 1.21 -30.68 -31.62
C LYS A 39 1.40 -30.29 -30.16
N LEU A 40 2.26 -30.98 -29.41
CA LEU A 40 2.62 -30.59 -28.04
C LEU A 40 3.49 -29.33 -28.06
N ASN A 41 4.49 -29.28 -28.95
CA ASN A 41 5.41 -28.14 -29.08
C ASN A 41 4.70 -26.82 -29.51
N LEU A 42 3.61 -26.92 -30.29
CA LEU A 42 2.80 -25.76 -30.70
C LEU A 42 1.93 -25.19 -29.57
N LYS A 43 1.48 -26.03 -28.62
CA LYS A 43 0.70 -25.57 -27.45
C LYS A 43 1.57 -24.74 -26.52
N ASP A 44 2.76 -25.25 -26.21
CA ASP A 44 3.77 -24.55 -25.39
C ASP A 44 4.14 -23.19 -26.01
N LYS A 45 4.27 -23.12 -27.33
CA LYS A 45 4.59 -21.88 -28.05
C LYS A 45 3.43 -20.86 -28.08
N LYS A 46 2.17 -21.33 -28.05
CA LYS A 46 0.99 -20.45 -27.93
C LYS A 46 0.83 -19.92 -26.51
N GLU A 47 1.04 -20.77 -25.50
CA GLU A 47 0.99 -20.39 -24.09
C GLU A 47 2.09 -19.40 -23.73
N GLN A 48 3.34 -19.63 -24.18
CA GLN A 48 4.44 -18.67 -24.00
C GLN A 48 4.19 -17.32 -24.68
N LYS A 49 3.51 -17.31 -25.84
CA LYS A 49 3.12 -16.07 -26.51
C LYS A 49 2.03 -15.32 -25.75
N LEU A 50 1.10 -16.05 -25.15
CA LEU A 50 0.03 -15.47 -24.35
C LEU A 50 0.60 -14.85 -23.07
N GLN A 51 1.47 -15.56 -22.35
CA GLN A 51 2.16 -15.05 -21.16
C GLN A 51 2.99 -13.79 -21.46
N LYS A 52 3.80 -13.80 -22.53
CA LYS A 52 4.54 -12.59 -22.95
C LYS A 52 3.63 -11.40 -23.27
N LYS A 53 2.44 -11.65 -23.82
CA LYS A 53 1.47 -10.61 -24.14
C LYS A 53 0.83 -10.08 -22.86
N GLU A 54 0.49 -10.94 -21.91
CA GLU A 54 -0.02 -10.56 -20.58
C GLU A 54 1.00 -9.74 -19.80
N GLU A 55 2.26 -10.17 -19.77
CA GLU A 55 3.37 -9.42 -19.17
C GLU A 55 3.53 -8.02 -19.81
N GLN A 56 3.47 -7.93 -21.14
CA GLN A 56 3.51 -6.63 -21.83
C GLN A 56 2.32 -5.74 -21.46
N ILE A 57 1.12 -6.31 -21.37
CA ILE A 57 -0.08 -5.57 -20.98
C ILE A 57 0.06 -5.02 -19.55
N VAL A 58 0.53 -5.83 -18.60
CA VAL A 58 0.76 -5.40 -17.20
C VAL A 58 1.81 -4.28 -17.14
N VAL A 59 2.89 -4.38 -17.92
CA VAL A 59 3.91 -3.32 -18.01
C VAL A 59 3.36 -2.04 -18.65
N GLN A 60 2.49 -2.16 -19.66
CA GLN A 60 1.88 -1.00 -20.30
C GLN A 60 0.89 -0.29 -19.38
N ILE A 61 0.05 -1.05 -18.66
CA ILE A 61 -0.91 -0.51 -17.70
C ILE A 61 -0.16 0.20 -16.56
N SER A 62 0.88 -0.41 -15.99
CA SER A 62 1.64 0.19 -14.89
C SER A 62 2.38 1.50 -15.26
N LYS A 63 2.71 1.71 -16.54
CA LYS A 63 3.28 2.96 -17.06
C LYS A 63 2.22 4.05 -17.30
N GLN A 64 0.97 3.66 -17.52
CA GLN A 64 -0.14 4.59 -17.76
C GLN A 64 -0.84 5.04 -16.48
N ILE A 65 -0.60 4.38 -15.33
CA ILE A 65 -1.12 4.85 -14.05
C ILE A 65 -0.33 6.12 -13.67
N PRO A 66 -0.94 7.31 -13.71
CA PRO A 66 -0.27 8.52 -13.29
C PRO A 66 0.02 8.39 -11.79
N ARG A 67 1.31 8.27 -11.44
CA ARG A 67 1.74 8.35 -10.05
C ARG A 67 1.83 9.82 -9.66
N SER A 68 1.44 10.15 -8.44
CA SER A 68 1.69 11.48 -7.86
C SER A 68 3.19 11.78 -7.90
N LYS A 69 3.55 13.06 -8.03
CA LYS A 69 4.96 13.52 -8.03
C LYS A 69 5.66 13.25 -6.69
N TYR A 70 4.88 13.06 -5.62
CA TYR A 70 5.37 12.95 -4.26
C TYR A 70 5.53 11.47 -3.88
N GLU A 71 6.60 11.17 -3.13
CA GLU A 71 6.80 9.85 -2.55
C GLU A 71 5.71 9.61 -1.49
N GLU A 72 4.77 8.72 -1.80
CA GLU A 72 3.76 8.24 -0.85
C GLU A 72 4.42 7.31 0.20
N ASP A 73 3.81 7.20 1.38
CA ASP A 73 4.19 6.24 2.43
C ASP A 73 5.63 6.36 2.99
N LYS A 74 6.21 7.56 2.96
CA LYS A 74 7.50 7.81 3.62
C LYS A 74 7.36 7.84 5.14
N TYR A 75 7.65 6.72 5.79
CA TYR A 75 7.68 6.64 7.25
C TYR A 75 8.88 7.41 7.82
N ILE A 76 8.60 8.23 8.82
CA ILE A 76 9.64 8.98 9.54
C ILE A 76 10.14 8.08 10.67
N GLY A 77 11.41 7.67 10.65
CA GLY A 77 12.00 6.83 11.69
C GLY A 77 11.37 5.44 11.80
N GLN A 78 11.29 4.89 13.02
CA GLN A 78 10.77 3.54 13.30
C GLN A 78 9.23 3.48 13.41
N HIS A 79 8.49 4.41 12.78
CA HIS A 79 7.02 4.41 12.80
C HIS A 79 6.45 3.58 11.65
N THR A 80 5.30 2.94 11.88
CA THR A 80 4.58 2.17 10.84
C THR A 80 3.50 2.96 10.13
N GLN A 81 3.18 4.16 10.61
CA GLN A 81 2.18 5.06 10.04
C GLN A 81 2.81 6.43 9.77
N ILE A 82 2.31 7.15 8.78
CA ILE A 82 2.81 8.50 8.44
C ILE A 82 2.44 9.53 9.50
N TRP A 83 3.22 10.61 9.59
CA TRP A 83 2.86 11.74 10.46
C TRP A 83 1.56 12.40 9.98
N GLY A 84 0.66 12.71 10.91
CA GLY A 84 -0.66 13.26 10.59
C GLY A 84 -1.74 12.19 10.39
N SER A 85 -1.39 10.91 10.50
CA SER A 85 -2.37 9.80 10.53
C SER A 85 -3.24 9.79 11.79
N TYR A 86 -2.94 10.62 12.80
CA TYR A 86 -3.70 10.77 14.03
C TYR A 86 -3.84 12.24 14.42
N TRP A 87 -5.02 12.63 14.90
CA TRP A 87 -5.33 13.94 15.47
C TRP A 87 -5.89 13.79 16.87
N ASN A 88 -5.49 14.70 17.76
CA ASN A 88 -6.03 14.84 19.09
C ASN A 88 -6.31 16.32 19.36
N GLU A 89 -7.45 16.62 19.99
CA GLU A 89 -7.86 18.00 20.30
C GLU A 89 -6.83 18.75 21.15
N VAL A 90 -6.14 18.03 22.04
CA VAL A 90 -5.24 18.62 23.04
C VAL A 90 -3.77 18.42 22.68
N LEU A 91 -3.41 17.25 22.15
CA LEU A 91 -2.02 16.92 21.79
C LEU A 91 -1.65 17.31 20.36
N GLY A 92 -2.64 17.58 19.51
CA GLY A 92 -2.47 17.93 18.10
C GLY A 92 -2.20 16.72 17.20
N TRP A 93 -1.47 16.97 16.10
CA TRP A 93 -1.13 15.95 15.11
C TRP A 93 -0.08 14.96 15.63
N GLY A 94 -0.23 13.69 15.25
CA GLY A 94 0.71 12.63 15.61
C GLY A 94 0.65 11.42 14.67
N PHE A 95 1.25 10.31 15.12
CA PHE A 95 1.24 9.03 14.41
C PHE A 95 0.17 8.08 14.95
N ALA A 96 -0.62 7.43 14.09
CA ALA A 96 -1.65 6.46 14.49
C ALA A 96 -1.10 5.17 15.14
N CYS A 97 0.17 4.81 14.88
CA CYS A 97 0.80 3.62 15.43
C CYS A 97 1.00 3.70 16.96
N CYS A 98 1.32 4.87 17.49
CA CYS A 98 1.68 5.06 18.90
C CYS A 98 1.09 6.31 19.56
N TYR A 99 0.33 7.12 18.82
CA TYR A 99 -0.25 8.42 19.25
C TYR A 99 0.77 9.46 19.72
N SER A 100 2.05 9.24 19.45
CA SER A 100 3.10 10.23 19.74
C SER A 100 2.89 11.48 18.89
N ASN A 101 2.87 12.64 19.56
CA ASN A 101 2.83 13.96 18.95
C ASN A 101 4.23 14.56 18.74
N GLN A 102 5.28 13.71 18.71
CA GLN A 102 6.66 14.12 18.51
C GLN A 102 7.28 13.36 17.32
N LYS A 103 7.67 14.09 16.28
CA LYS A 103 8.21 13.53 15.02
C LYS A 103 9.54 12.78 15.19
N THR A 104 10.34 13.19 16.16
CA THR A 104 11.70 12.66 16.40
C THR A 104 11.73 11.46 17.32
N GLN A 105 10.63 11.18 18.03
CA GLN A 105 10.57 10.07 18.98
C GLN A 105 10.42 8.75 18.25
N GLU A 106 11.01 7.69 18.80
CA GLU A 106 10.87 6.34 18.29
C GLU A 106 9.46 5.78 18.54
N CYS A 107 9.08 4.75 17.79
CA CYS A 107 7.76 4.13 17.93
C CYS A 107 7.73 3.22 19.16
N LEU A 108 6.90 3.58 20.14
CA LEU A 108 6.67 2.78 21.34
C LEU A 108 5.46 1.83 21.21
N GLY A 109 4.83 1.78 20.02
CA GLY A 109 3.64 0.97 19.75
C GLY A 109 2.51 1.24 20.76
N GLU A 110 1.93 0.17 21.31
CA GLU A 110 0.84 0.29 22.29
C GLU A 110 1.24 1.00 23.59
N LYS A 111 2.50 0.90 24.02
CA LYS A 111 2.97 1.62 25.22
C LYS A 111 2.88 3.13 25.00
N GLY A 112 3.25 3.59 23.80
CA GLY A 112 3.09 4.99 23.40
C GLY A 112 1.63 5.43 23.40
N LYS A 113 0.70 4.57 22.95
CA LYS A 113 -0.73 4.90 22.97
C LYS A 113 -1.23 5.14 24.39
N ARG A 114 -0.91 4.22 25.32
CA ARG A 114 -1.28 4.34 26.74
C ARG A 114 -0.73 5.63 27.35
N GLN A 115 0.55 5.93 27.12
CA GLN A 115 1.19 7.15 27.60
C GLN A 115 0.54 8.42 27.03
N SER A 116 0.20 8.42 25.73
CA SER A 116 -0.44 9.56 25.07
C SER A 116 -1.83 9.81 25.62
N LEU A 117 -2.62 8.76 25.89
CA LEU A 117 -3.94 8.89 26.52
C LEU A 117 -3.85 9.42 27.95
N THR A 118 -2.88 8.95 28.75
CA THR A 118 -2.65 9.50 30.09
C THR A 118 -2.27 10.98 30.01
N LYS A 119 -1.40 11.35 29.07
CA LYS A 119 -0.99 12.74 28.84
C LYS A 119 -2.18 13.61 28.43
N GLU A 120 -3.04 13.13 27.53
CA GLU A 120 -4.27 13.80 27.13
C GLU A 120 -5.16 14.07 28.35
N TYR A 121 -5.43 13.05 29.17
CA TYR A 121 -6.28 13.18 30.35
C TYR A 121 -5.73 14.21 31.34
N SER A 122 -4.42 14.16 31.61
CA SER A 122 -3.77 15.13 32.50
C SER A 122 -3.88 16.56 32.00
N ILE A 123 -3.67 16.78 30.69
CA ILE A 123 -3.75 18.14 30.12
C ILE A 123 -5.21 18.62 30.07
N LYS A 124 -6.17 17.76 29.70
CA LYS A 124 -7.60 18.11 29.71
C LYS A 124 -8.05 18.58 31.09
N ARG A 125 -7.69 17.82 32.13
CA ARG A 125 -7.96 18.19 33.51
C ARG A 125 -7.31 19.52 33.90
N GLN A 126 -6.06 19.73 33.50
CA GLN A 126 -5.35 20.97 33.80
C GLN A 126 -5.99 22.19 33.11
N ILE A 127 -6.49 22.03 31.88
CA ILE A 127 -7.24 23.07 31.16
C ILE A 127 -8.54 23.42 31.91
N GLU A 128 -9.31 22.42 32.35
CA GLU A 128 -10.56 22.62 33.11
C GLU A 128 -10.33 23.30 34.48
N GLU A 129 -9.20 23.01 35.13
CA GLU A 129 -8.82 23.58 36.42
C GLU A 129 -8.24 25.02 36.30
N THR A 130 -7.82 25.46 35.11
CA THR A 130 -7.33 26.84 34.95
C THR A 130 -8.46 27.87 34.99
N PRO A 131 -8.34 28.95 35.80
CA PRO A 131 -9.45 29.88 36.06
C PRO A 131 -9.88 30.72 34.83
N ILE A 132 -9.02 30.84 33.81
CA ILE A 132 -9.30 31.59 32.57
C ILE A 132 -10.32 30.84 31.70
N ALA A 133 -10.25 29.50 31.62
CA ALA A 133 -11.19 28.69 30.85
C ALA A 133 -12.61 28.69 31.44
N GLN A 134 -12.72 28.77 32.78
CA GLN A 134 -14.02 28.91 33.45
C GLN A 134 -14.62 30.30 33.28
N GLN A 135 -13.80 31.34 33.13
CA GLN A 135 -14.28 32.70 32.85
C GLN A 135 -14.81 32.77 31.42
N GLU A 136 -14.07 32.33 30.40
CA GLU A 136 -14.50 32.45 28.99
C GLU A 136 -15.68 31.55 28.60
N LEU A 137 -15.89 30.39 29.25
CA LEU A 137 -17.12 29.59 29.04
C LEU A 137 -18.37 30.20 29.72
N LYS A 138 -18.20 30.97 30.80
CA LYS A 138 -19.31 31.60 31.54
C LYS A 138 -19.64 33.00 31.01
N SER A 139 -18.62 33.76 30.61
CA SER A 139 -18.78 34.97 29.82
C SER A 139 -18.79 34.58 28.36
N GLY A 140 -19.97 34.21 27.83
CA GLY A 140 -20.15 34.12 26.38
C GLY A 140 -19.61 35.37 25.65
N PRO A 141 -19.46 35.34 24.31
CA PRO A 141 -18.86 36.42 23.55
C PRO A 141 -19.42 37.75 24.05
N LEU A 142 -18.53 38.65 24.51
CA LEU A 142 -18.91 39.88 25.21
C LEU A 142 -20.16 40.47 24.58
N ASN A 143 -21.23 40.56 25.39
CA ASN A 143 -22.51 41.05 24.91
C ASN A 143 -22.27 42.41 24.25
N LEU A 144 -22.74 42.60 23.02
CA LEU A 144 -22.50 43.82 22.24
C LEU A 144 -22.83 45.09 23.04
N ASN A 145 -23.85 45.03 23.91
CA ASN A 145 -24.22 46.14 24.80
C ASN A 145 -23.18 46.43 25.89
N GLU A 146 -22.42 45.42 26.33
CA GLU A 146 -21.34 45.59 27.30
C GLU A 146 -20.09 46.23 26.68
N LEU A 147 -19.83 45.95 25.39
CA LEU A 147 -18.80 46.66 24.61
C LEU A 147 -19.17 48.13 24.39
N TYR A 148 -20.44 48.44 24.08
CA TYR A 148 -20.91 49.84 24.01
C TYR A 148 -20.81 50.56 25.35
N ARG A 149 -21.16 49.89 26.47
CA ARG A 149 -21.01 50.47 27.82
C ARG A 149 -19.56 50.75 28.19
N LYS A 150 -18.64 49.83 27.89
CA LYS A 150 -17.20 50.00 28.22
C LYS A 150 -16.51 51.05 27.35
N SER A 151 -16.99 51.29 26.13
CA SER A 151 -16.43 52.29 25.21
C SER A 151 -16.99 53.71 25.40
N ASN A 152 -17.94 53.94 26.32
CA ASN A 152 -18.61 55.24 26.51
C ASN A 152 -19.22 55.81 25.20
N LEU A 153 -19.60 54.95 24.25
CA LEU A 153 -20.22 55.33 22.98
C LEU A 153 -21.75 55.24 23.10
N ARG A 154 -22.50 56.17 22.48
CA ARG A 154 -23.97 56.09 22.43
C ARG A 154 -24.44 54.86 21.62
N GLU A 155 -25.56 54.28 22.03
CA GLU A 155 -26.22 53.17 21.32
C GLU A 155 -26.46 53.56 19.84
N GLY A 156 -25.83 52.84 18.91
CA GLY A 156 -25.90 53.08 17.47
C GLY A 156 -24.58 53.42 16.76
N ALA A 157 -23.44 53.49 17.46
CA ALA A 157 -22.14 53.68 16.81
C ALA A 157 -21.70 52.41 16.04
N PRO A 158 -21.13 52.51 14.83
CA PRO A 158 -20.71 51.34 14.06
C PRO A 158 -19.58 50.55 14.75
N VAL A 159 -19.68 49.22 14.70
CA VAL A 159 -18.81 48.27 15.44
C VAL A 159 -17.32 48.46 15.13
N ASP A 160 -17.00 48.89 13.91
CA ASP A 160 -15.62 49.11 13.45
C ASP A 160 -14.88 50.22 14.25
N VAL A 161 -15.61 51.15 14.85
CA VAL A 161 -15.05 52.24 15.67
C VAL A 161 -14.65 51.73 17.07
N ILE A 162 -15.34 50.70 17.57
CA ILE A 162 -15.11 50.13 18.91
C ILE A 162 -13.77 49.37 18.96
N TYR A 163 -13.40 48.69 17.87
CA TYR A 163 -12.23 47.81 17.84
C TYR A 163 -10.90 48.58 17.77
N ASN A 164 -10.88 49.79 17.20
CA ASN A 164 -9.66 50.55 16.94
C ASN A 164 -9.14 51.36 18.15
N GLN A 165 -9.99 51.68 19.13
CA GLN A 165 -9.55 52.47 20.30
C GLN A 165 -8.78 51.63 21.33
N ASN A 166 -9.08 50.34 21.45
CA ASN A 166 -8.45 49.45 22.43
C ASN A 166 -7.01 49.05 22.07
N ASN A 167 -6.61 49.22 20.80
CA ASN A 167 -5.27 48.89 20.31
C ASN A 167 -4.34 50.11 20.20
N ALA A 168 -4.83 51.32 20.52
CA ALA A 168 -4.07 52.57 20.41
C ALA A 168 -3.37 52.99 21.72
N THR A 169 -3.58 52.27 22.82
CA THR A 169 -2.89 52.48 24.10
C THR A 169 -2.00 51.28 24.44
N SER A 170 -0.87 51.18 23.76
CA SER A 170 0.35 50.50 24.22
C SER A 170 1.53 51.42 23.97
#